data_AF-A0A0C9TPC2-F1
#
_entry.id   AF-A0A0C9TPC2-F1
#
_cell.length_a   1.000
_cell.length_b   1.000
_cell.length_c   1.000
_cell.angle_alpha   90.00
_cell.angle_beta   90.00
_cell.angle_gamma   90.00
#
_symmetry.space_group_name_H-M   'P 1'
#
loop_
_entity.id
_entity.type
_entity.pdbx_description
1 polymer ?
#
loop_
_entity_poly.entity_id
_entity_poly.type
_entity_poly.pdbx_seq_one_letter_code
_entity_poly.pdbx_strand_id
1 'polypeptide(L)'
;VRWISGHEGVEGNERADEEAKLAAKGRANNSLRKRLPTFLREGSLPVSTSAIKQEQQDTTKKRWGRLWAKSPRYAHTLKYDKSLLAGSF
;
A
#
# COMPACT_ATOMS: atom_id res chain seq x y z
N VAL A 1 -16.62 20.67 -6.71
CA VAL A 1 -16.10 19.29 -6.52
C VAL A 1 -17.22 18.44 -5.96
N ARG A 2 -17.48 17.26 -6.53
CA ARG A 2 -18.47 16.29 -5.99
C ARG A 2 -17.70 15.07 -5.52
N TRP A 3 -17.76 14.78 -4.23
CA TRP A 3 -17.19 13.55 -3.66
C TRP A 3 -18.20 12.42 -3.82
N ILE A 4 -17.70 11.24 -4.16
CA ILE A 4 -18.47 10.01 -4.26
C ILE A 4 -17.87 8.98 -3.33
N SER A 5 -18.71 8.07 -2.85
CA SER A 5 -18.31 6.93 -2.03
C SER A 5 -17.40 6.00 -2.83
N GLY A 6 -16.28 5.60 -2.22
CA GLY A 6 -15.40 4.58 -2.76
C GLY A 6 -15.99 3.19 -2.53
N HIS A 7 -15.83 2.30 -3.51
CA HIS A 7 -16.25 0.89 -3.42
C HIS A 7 -17.76 0.63 -3.25
N GLU A 8 -18.62 1.59 -3.62
CA GLU A 8 -20.09 1.42 -3.62
C GLU A 8 -20.69 0.99 -4.98
N GLY A 9 -19.89 0.41 -5.90
CA GLY A 9 -20.46 -0.07 -7.17
C GLY A 9 -20.70 1.03 -8.20
N VAL A 10 -20.17 2.25 -7.99
CA VAL A 10 -20.34 3.34 -8.96
C VAL A 10 -19.49 3.04 -10.20
N GLU A 11 -20.13 2.55 -11.26
CA GLU A 11 -19.49 2.08 -12.50
C GLU A 11 -18.42 3.04 -13.04
N GLY A 12 -18.68 4.36 -13.02
CA GLY A 12 -17.71 5.37 -13.46
C GLY A 12 -16.45 5.43 -12.60
N ASN A 13 -16.59 5.29 -11.28
CA ASN A 13 -15.47 5.28 -10.34
C ASN A 13 -14.68 3.98 -10.43
N GLU A 14 -15.37 2.85 -10.58
CA GLU A 14 -14.74 1.54 -10.70
C GLU A 14 -13.92 1.41 -11.97
N ARG A 15 -14.45 1.83 -13.12
CA ARG A 15 -13.68 1.89 -14.37
C ARG A 15 -12.45 2.79 -14.25
N ALA A 16 -12.59 3.94 -13.58
CA ALA A 16 -11.46 4.84 -13.36
C ALA A 16 -10.36 4.18 -12.48
N ASP A 17 -10.75 3.45 -11.44
CA ASP A 17 -9.83 2.71 -10.57
C ASP A 17 -9.13 1.54 -11.30
N GLU A 18 -9.86 0.81 -12.15
CA GLU A 18 -9.29 -0.24 -13.01
C GLU A 18 -8.23 0.31 -13.96
N GLU A 19 -8.54 1.39 -14.68
CA GLU A 19 -7.59 2.05 -15.59
C GLU A 19 -6.37 2.61 -14.82
N ALA A 20 -6.59 3.19 -13.64
CA ALA A 20 -5.51 3.66 -12.78
C ALA A 20 -4.57 2.51 -12.35
N LYS A 21 -5.14 1.37 -11.95
CA LYS A 21 -4.38 0.15 -11.61
C LYS A 21 -3.62 -0.39 -12.82
N LEU A 22 -4.21 -0.40 -14.01
CA LEU A 22 -3.56 -0.84 -15.24
C LEU A 22 -2.37 0.06 -15.60
N ALA A 23 -2.56 1.38 -15.57
CA ALA A 23 -1.50 2.35 -15.83
C ALA A 23 -0.35 2.25 -14.81
N ALA A 24 -0.64 1.88 -13.56
CA ALA A 24 0.36 1.68 -12.50
C ALA A 24 1.22 0.41 -12.70
N LYS A 25 0.76 -0.59 -13.46
CA LYS A 25 1.50 -1.85 -13.69
C LYS A 25 2.80 -1.65 -14.50
N GLY A 26 2.91 -0.58 -15.29
CA GLY A 26 4.14 -0.31 -16.03
C GLY A 26 3.96 0.68 -17.17
N ARG A 27 5.09 1.15 -17.71
CA ARG A 27 5.12 2.20 -18.75
C ARG A 27 4.38 1.82 -20.03
N ALA A 28 4.33 0.52 -20.36
CA ALA A 28 3.63 0.02 -21.55
C ALA A 28 2.11 0.25 -21.51
N ASN A 29 1.55 0.34 -20.30
CA ASN A 29 0.12 0.56 -20.05
C ASN A 29 -0.20 2.03 -19.77
N ASN A 30 0.79 2.93 -19.88
CA ASN A 30 0.62 4.35 -19.60
C ASN A 30 0.36 5.13 -20.89
N SER A 31 -0.30 6.28 -20.77
CA SER A 31 -0.39 7.24 -21.85
C SER A 31 0.98 7.73 -22.29
N LEU A 32 1.09 8.06 -23.58
CA LEU A 32 2.27 8.76 -24.10
C LEU A 32 2.51 10.04 -23.31
N ARG A 33 3.78 10.35 -22.97
CA ARG A 33 4.14 11.54 -22.17
C ARG A 33 3.55 12.85 -22.72
N LYS A 34 3.46 12.99 -24.06
CA LYS A 34 2.86 14.16 -24.74
C LYS A 34 1.35 14.30 -24.50
N ARG A 35 0.66 13.23 -24.13
CA ARG A 35 -0.78 13.21 -23.82
C ARG A 35 -1.09 13.44 -22.35
N LEU A 36 -0.09 13.32 -21.46
CA LEU A 36 -0.27 13.61 -20.04
C LEU A 36 -0.47 15.12 -19.81
N PRO A 37 -1.19 15.54 -18.77
CA PRO A 37 -1.16 16.92 -18.28
C PRO A 37 0.27 17.40 -17.99
N THR A 38 0.58 18.68 -18.21
CA THR A 38 1.94 19.26 -18.12
C THR A 38 2.59 19.01 -16.76
N PHE A 39 1.82 19.15 -15.67
CA PHE A 39 2.30 18.91 -14.31
C PHE A 39 2.67 17.44 -14.02
N LEU A 40 2.23 16.48 -14.85
CA LEU A 40 2.64 15.07 -14.79
C LEU A 40 3.79 14.75 -15.77
N ARG A 41 4.19 15.71 -16.61
CA ARG A 41 5.32 15.57 -17.54
C ARG A 41 6.63 16.00 -16.93
N GLU A 42 6.64 16.67 -15.79
CA GLU A 42 7.83 17.32 -15.24
C GLU A 42 8.21 16.68 -13.91
N GLY A 43 9.51 16.36 -13.76
CA GLY A 43 10.06 15.83 -12.52
C GLY A 43 9.54 14.43 -12.13
N SER A 44 9.89 14.04 -10.91
CA SER A 44 9.30 12.88 -10.23
C SER A 44 8.06 13.31 -9.45
N LEU A 45 7.03 12.46 -9.45
CA LEU A 45 5.88 12.67 -8.58
C LEU A 45 6.32 12.69 -7.11
N PRO A 46 5.71 13.56 -6.28
CA PRO A 46 5.96 13.54 -4.85
C PRO A 46 5.56 12.18 -4.29
N VAL A 47 6.36 11.68 -3.35
CA VAL A 47 6.05 10.43 -2.67
C VAL A 47 4.80 10.62 -1.82
N SER A 48 3.84 9.70 -1.94
CA SER A 48 2.64 9.74 -1.11
C SER A 48 3.00 9.61 0.37
N THR A 49 2.40 10.45 1.22
CA THR A 49 2.54 10.35 2.67
C THR A 49 2.05 9.00 3.20
N SER A 50 1.05 8.39 2.56
CA SER A 50 0.58 7.05 2.92
C SER A 50 1.62 5.98 2.61
N ALA A 51 2.32 6.08 1.48
CA ALA A 51 3.37 5.14 1.10
C ALA A 51 4.54 5.19 2.09
N ILE A 52 4.97 6.38 2.49
CA ILE A 52 6.02 6.58 3.52
C ILE A 52 5.59 5.94 4.85
N LYS A 53 4.34 6.16 5.27
CA LYS A 53 3.80 5.57 6.50
C LYS A 53 3.77 4.04 6.44
N GLN A 54 3.37 3.46 5.31
CA GLN A 54 3.35 2.01 5.11
C GLN A 54 4.75 1.41 5.19
N GLU A 55 5.73 2.00 4.51
CA GLU A 55 7.12 1.56 4.57
C GLU A 55 7.68 1.59 6.01
N GLN A 56 7.40 2.68 6.74
CA GLN A 56 7.82 2.81 8.14
C GLN A 56 7.15 1.76 9.03
N GLN A 57 5.85 1.51 8.82
CA GLN A 57 5.11 0.48 9.57
C GLN A 57 5.68 -0.91 9.29
N ASP A 58 5.96 -1.26 8.03
CA ASP A 58 6.53 -2.56 7.66
C ASP A 58 7.92 -2.76 8.27
N THR A 59 8.75 -1.73 8.22
CA THR A 59 10.08 -1.73 8.86
C THR A 59 9.97 -1.94 10.36
N THR A 60 9.02 -1.24 10.99
CA THR A 60 8.74 -1.33 12.42
C THR A 60 8.25 -2.72 12.79
N LYS A 61 7.26 -3.28 12.06
CA LYS A 61 6.74 -4.64 12.26
C LYS A 61 7.84 -5.70 12.16
N LYS A 62 8.69 -5.62 11.14
CA LYS A 62 9.84 -6.53 10.97
C LYS A 62 10.80 -6.45 12.16
N ARG A 63 11.11 -5.25 12.65
CA ARG A 63 11.97 -5.05 13.82
C ARG A 63 11.34 -5.62 15.09
N TRP A 64 10.06 -5.35 15.33
CA TRP A 64 9.32 -5.89 16.46
C TRP A 64 9.28 -7.41 16.45
N GLY A 65 9.01 -8.03 15.30
CA GLY A 65 9.02 -9.49 15.18
C GLY A 65 10.37 -10.10 15.59
N ARG A 66 11.50 -9.49 15.17
CA ARG A 66 12.84 -9.93 15.57
C ARG A 66 13.10 -9.77 17.07
N LEU A 67 12.65 -8.67 17.67
CA LEU A 67 12.81 -8.42 19.11
C LEU A 67 11.95 -9.37 19.93
N TRP A 68 10.70 -9.57 19.51
CA TRP A 68 9.75 -10.46 20.15
C TRP A 68 10.25 -11.91 20.15
N ALA A 69 10.80 -12.39 19.02
CA ALA A 69 11.38 -13.73 18.92
C ALA A 69 12.53 -13.99 19.93
N LYS A 70 13.23 -12.95 20.38
CA LYS A 70 14.32 -13.04 21.38
C LYS A 70 13.82 -12.98 22.82
N SER A 71 12.55 -12.67 23.04
CA SER A 71 11.98 -12.54 24.38
C SER A 71 11.80 -13.93 25.02
N PRO A 72 12.10 -14.11 26.31
CA PRO A 72 11.76 -15.34 27.04
C PRO A 72 10.27 -15.68 26.96
N ARG A 73 9.42 -14.67 26.82
CA ARG A 73 7.96 -14.82 26.71
C ARG A 73 7.54 -15.48 25.40
N TYR A 74 8.36 -15.37 24.35
CA TYR A 74 8.09 -15.94 23.04
C TYR A 74 7.82 -17.45 23.09
N ALA A 75 8.69 -18.19 23.79
CA ALA A 75 8.57 -19.64 23.92
C ALA A 75 7.27 -20.04 24.65
N HIS A 76 6.87 -19.25 25.64
CA HIS A 76 5.62 -19.47 26.37
C HIS A 76 4.40 -19.17 25.49
N THR A 77 4.41 -18.06 24.77
CA THR A 77 3.29 -17.67 23.90
C THR A 77 3.10 -18.61 22.72
N LEU A 78 4.20 -19.10 22.11
CA LEU A 78 4.15 -20.03 20.97
C LEU A 78 3.49 -21.38 21.34
N LYS A 79 3.57 -21.77 22.61
CA LYS A 79 2.94 -23.00 23.13
C LYS A 79 1.42 -22.93 23.05
N TYR A 80 0.84 -21.75 23.27
CA TYR A 80 -0.61 -21.55 23.36
C TYR A 80 -1.21 -20.96 22.09
N ASP A 81 -0.48 -20.07 21.41
CA ASP A 81 -0.93 -19.43 20.18
C ASP A 81 0.22 -19.36 19.18
N LYS A 82 0.13 -20.25 18.19
CA LYS A 82 1.10 -20.38 17.09
C LYS A 82 0.88 -19.32 16.01
N SER A 83 -0.28 -18.66 15.99
CA SER A 83 -0.69 -17.67 14.98
C SER A 83 -0.41 -16.22 15.38
N LEU A 84 -0.05 -15.97 16.64
CA LEU A 84 0.30 -14.63 17.18
C LEU A 84 1.35 -13.86 16.35
N LEU A 85 2.19 -14.58 15.60
CA LEU A 85 3.25 -14.01 14.76
C LEU A 85 2.83 -13.76 13.31
N ALA A 86 1.68 -14.29 12.89
CA ALA A 86 1.17 -14.15 11.53
C ALA A 86 0.51 -12.78 11.28
N GLY A 87 0.45 -11.91 12.29
CA GLY A 87 0.06 -10.52 12.13
C GLY A 87 -1.44 -10.28 11.98
N SER A 88 -2.29 -11.12 12.57
CA SER A 88 -3.70 -10.78 12.76
C SER A 88 -3.86 -9.88 13.99
N PHE A 89 -3.62 -8.58 13.80
CA PHE A 89 -4.13 -7.52 14.67
C PHE A 89 -4.71 -6.42 13.79
#